data_AF-A0A382EZJ9-F1
#
_entry.id   AF-A0A382EZJ9-F1
#
_cell.length_a   1.000
_cell.length_b   1.000
_cell.length_c   1.000
_cell.angle_alpha   90.00
_cell.angle_beta   90.00
_cell.angle_gamma   90.00
#
_symmetry.space_group_name_H-M   'P 1'
#
loop_
_entity.id
_entity.type
_entity.pdbx_description
1 polymer ?
#
loop_
_entity_poly.entity_id
_entity_poly.type
_entity_poly.pdbx_seq_one_letter_code
_entity_poly.pdbx_strand_id
1 'polypeptide(L)'
;MNAPSSKADEKFRILSEVFGFSRLRPGQAEVINTLLDGRSALAVMPTGAGKSLCFQVPALALDGLTIVVSPLIALMQDQVAALQLAGVCAETINSGKGRFENVEIWHRVAAGEV
;
A
#
# COMPACT_ATOMS: atom_id res chain seq x y z
N MET A 1 6.34 29.15 -0.96
CA MET A 1 7.22 28.14 -0.32
C MET A 1 6.34 27.37 0.64
N ASN A 2 5.80 26.22 0.24
CA ASN A 2 5.01 25.40 1.15
C ASN A 2 5.96 24.59 2.00
N ALA A 3 5.81 24.67 3.33
CA ALA A 3 6.51 23.82 4.26
C ALA A 3 6.30 22.34 3.87
N PRO A 4 7.28 21.45 4.11
CA PRO A 4 7.05 20.02 3.92
C PRO A 4 5.85 19.61 4.78
N SER A 5 4.79 19.15 4.13
CA SER A 5 3.65 18.47 4.75
C SER A 5 4.19 17.49 5.79
N SER A 6 3.73 17.59 7.03
CA SER A 6 4.17 16.62 8.04
C SER A 6 3.73 15.22 7.61
N LYS A 7 4.48 14.16 7.96
CA LYS A 7 4.05 12.77 7.70
C LYS A 7 2.60 12.48 8.18
N ALA A 8 2.14 13.24 9.19
CA ALA A 8 0.79 13.14 9.71
C ALA A 8 -0.29 13.75 8.79
N ASP A 9 0.03 14.81 8.04
CA ASP A 9 -0.89 15.43 7.07
C ASP A 9 -0.94 14.61 5.77
N GLU A 10 0.22 14.07 5.38
CA GLU A 10 0.40 13.26 4.18
C GLU A 10 -0.50 12.01 4.16
N LYS A 11 -0.64 11.30 5.29
CA LYS A 11 -1.49 10.11 5.38
C LYS A 11 -2.97 10.42 5.11
N PHE A 12 -3.46 11.60 5.53
CA PHE A 12 -4.86 11.99 5.31
C PHE A 12 -5.09 12.45 3.88
N ARG A 13 -4.10 13.11 3.27
CA ARG A 13 -4.11 13.43 1.85
C ARG A 13 -4.23 12.17 0.99
N ILE A 14 -3.35 11.19 1.21
CA ILE A 14 -3.39 9.89 0.53
C ILE A 14 -4.74 9.19 0.74
N LEU A 15 -5.22 9.14 1.99
CA LEU A 15 -6.50 8.52 2.33
C LEU A 15 -7.67 9.11 1.53
N SER A 16 -7.69 10.43 1.37
CA SER A 16 -8.73 11.14 0.63
C SER A 16 -8.55 11.03 -0.89
N GLU A 17 -7.36 11.34 -1.40
CA GLU A 17 -7.09 11.47 -2.84
C GLU A 17 -7.05 10.11 -3.55
N VAL A 18 -6.48 9.09 -2.91
CA VAL A 18 -6.28 7.76 -3.52
C VAL A 18 -7.43 6.82 -3.16
N PHE A 19 -7.85 6.81 -1.89
CA PHE A 19 -8.83 5.84 -1.38
C PHE A 19 -10.25 6.41 -1.20
N GLY A 20 -10.45 7.72 -1.37
CA GLY A 20 -11.77 8.35 -1.27
C GLY A 20 -12.37 8.34 0.14
N PHE A 21 -11.56 8.12 1.18
CA PHE A 21 -12.05 8.09 2.57
C PHE A 21 -11.73 9.39 3.31
N SER A 22 -12.72 9.90 4.05
CA SER A 22 -12.56 11.14 4.83
C SER A 22 -12.00 10.93 6.24
N ARG A 23 -11.96 9.69 6.73
CA ARG A 23 -11.49 9.38 8.08
C ARG A 23 -10.95 7.96 8.21
N LEU A 24 -9.97 7.81 9.08
CA LEU A 24 -9.50 6.51 9.54
C LEU A 24 -10.50 5.91 10.54
N ARG A 25 -10.64 4.58 10.49
CA ARG A 25 -11.39 3.80 11.47
C ARG A 25 -10.55 3.57 12.73
N PRO A 26 -11.18 3.24 13.87
CA PRO A 26 -10.46 2.91 15.10
C PRO A 26 -9.35 1.86 14.87
N GLY A 27 -8.19 2.08 15.48
CA GLY A 27 -7.00 1.22 15.36
C GLY A 27 -6.13 1.45 14.12
N GLN A 28 -6.69 1.95 12.99
CA GLN A 28 -5.89 2.16 11.77
C GLN A 28 -4.80 3.22 11.96
N ALA A 29 -5.13 4.34 12.61
CA ALA A 29 -4.19 5.44 12.82
C ALA A 29 -2.96 5.01 13.65
N GLU A 30 -3.16 4.15 14.65
CA GLU A 30 -2.07 3.65 15.50
C GLU A 30 -1.09 2.78 14.71
N VAL A 31 -1.60 1.87 13.88
CA VAL A 31 -0.78 1.02 13.01
C VAL A 31 -0.04 1.87 11.97
N ILE A 32 -0.76 2.76 11.28
CA ILE A 32 -0.19 3.63 10.24
C ILE A 32 0.93 4.51 10.83
N ASN A 33 0.67 5.19 11.95
CA ASN A 33 1.69 6.03 12.59
C ASN A 33 2.92 5.22 13.02
N THR A 34 2.71 4.02 13.57
CA THR A 34 3.80 3.13 13.97
C THR A 34 4.71 2.79 12.78
N LEU A 35 4.12 2.48 11.62
CA LEU A 35 4.87 2.19 10.40
C LEU A 35 5.55 3.45 9.81
N LEU A 36 4.89 4.61 9.84
CA LEU A 36 5.46 5.89 9.38
C LEU A 36 6.66 6.36 10.22
N ASP A 37 6.69 5.95 11.50
CA ASP A 37 7.83 6.15 12.42
C ASP A 37 8.97 5.16 12.18
N GLY A 38 8.83 4.24 11.21
CA GLY A 38 9.82 3.19 10.93
C GLY A 38 9.83 2.06 11.97
N ARG A 39 8.75 1.90 12.74
CA ARG A 39 8.62 0.84 13.75
C ARG A 39 7.74 -0.30 13.22
N SER A 40 7.98 -1.51 13.73
CA SER A 40 7.16 -2.68 13.40
C SER A 40 5.86 -2.71 14.19
N ALA A 41 4.79 -3.26 13.59
CA ALA A 41 3.48 -3.41 14.22
C ALA A 41 2.91 -4.81 13.97
N LEU A 42 2.22 -5.37 14.98
CA LEU A 42 1.32 -6.50 14.84
C LEU A 42 -0.11 -6.00 14.97
N ALA A 43 -0.88 -6.06 13.87
CA ALA A 43 -2.26 -5.59 13.84
C ALA A 43 -3.22 -6.78 13.72
N VAL A 44 -3.97 -7.05 14.79
CA VAL A 44 -5.07 -8.03 14.78
C VAL A 44 -6.38 -7.26 14.64
N MET A 45 -7.01 -7.34 13.47
CA MET A 45 -8.24 -6.59 13.18
C MET A 45 -9.27 -7.51 12.51
N PRO A 46 -10.57 -7.31 12.75
CA PRO A 46 -11.62 -8.12 12.12
C PRO A 46 -11.65 -7.93 10.60
N THR A 47 -12.26 -8.87 9.89
CA THR A 47 -12.52 -8.73 8.45
C THR A 47 -13.38 -7.49 8.18
N GLY A 48 -13.13 -6.80 7.07
CA GLY A 48 -13.83 -5.55 6.74
C GLY A 48 -13.36 -4.32 7.54
N ALA A 49 -12.45 -4.46 8.52
CA ALA A 49 -11.92 -3.33 9.30
C ALA A 49 -11.00 -2.39 8.50
N GLY A 50 -10.71 -2.69 7.23
CA GLY A 50 -9.80 -1.91 6.40
C GLY A 50 -8.32 -2.14 6.73
N LYS A 51 -7.94 -3.39 7.00
CA LYS A 51 -6.54 -3.78 7.29
C LYS A 51 -5.56 -3.40 6.19
N SER A 52 -5.98 -3.40 4.93
CA SER A 52 -5.11 -3.09 3.79
C SER A 52 -4.61 -1.64 3.83
N LEU A 53 -5.48 -0.71 4.21
CA LEU A 53 -5.11 0.71 4.37
C LEU A 53 -3.98 0.90 5.38
N CYS A 54 -3.88 0.02 6.39
CA CYS A 54 -2.84 0.10 7.41
C CYS A 54 -1.43 -0.04 6.84
N PHE A 55 -1.24 -0.75 5.71
CA PHE A 55 0.06 -0.85 5.04
C PHE A 55 0.12 -0.08 3.71
N GLN A 56 -1.02 0.10 3.02
CA GLN A 56 -1.06 0.83 1.74
C GLN A 56 -0.86 2.34 1.92
N VAL A 57 -1.40 2.94 2.99
CA VAL A 57 -1.18 4.38 3.24
C VAL A 57 0.30 4.66 3.56
N PRO A 58 0.97 3.91 4.46
CA PRO A 58 2.43 4.05 4.63
C PRO A 58 3.22 3.78 3.35
N ALA A 59 2.81 2.81 2.53
CA ALA A 59 3.49 2.49 1.27
C ALA A 59 3.55 3.68 0.30
N LEU A 60 2.53 4.54 0.33
CA LEU A 60 2.43 5.73 -0.52
C LEU A 60 3.03 6.99 0.13
N ALA A 61 3.21 6.98 1.45
CA ALA A 61 3.72 8.11 2.22
C ALA A 61 5.25 8.04 2.44
N LEU A 62 5.85 6.87 2.27
CA LEU A 62 7.28 6.63 2.43
C LEU A 62 7.93 6.44 1.07
N ASP A 63 9.16 6.93 0.93
CA ASP A 63 9.97 6.66 -0.26
C ASP A 63 10.39 5.17 -0.29
N GLY A 64 10.35 4.57 -1.48
CA GLY A 64 10.84 3.22 -1.74
C GLY A 64 9.74 2.19 -2.03
N LEU A 65 10.15 0.93 -2.09
CA LEU A 65 9.27 -0.19 -2.45
C LEU A 65 8.63 -0.83 -1.23
N THR A 66 7.29 -0.99 -1.25
CA THR A 66 6.58 -1.82 -0.26
C THR A 66 6.27 -3.20 -0.82
N ILE A 67 6.65 -4.25 -0.08
CA ILE A 67 6.35 -5.65 -0.42
C ILE A 67 5.20 -6.14 0.45
N VAL A 68 4.12 -6.59 -0.18
CA VAL A 68 2.96 -7.20 0.49
C VAL A 68 2.93 -8.69 0.16
N VAL A 69 3.04 -9.52 1.19
CA VAL A 69 2.95 -10.98 1.05
C VAL A 69 1.54 -11.43 1.42
N SER A 70 0.85 -12.09 0.49
CA SER A 70 -0.48 -12.63 0.68
C SER A 70 -0.54 -14.08 0.19
N PRO A 71 -1.19 -15.00 0.91
CA PRO A 71 -1.36 -16.38 0.45
C PRO A 71 -2.47 -16.52 -0.62
N LEU A 72 -3.27 -15.47 -0.85
CA LEU A 72 -4.45 -15.53 -1.73
C LEU A 72 -4.19 -14.78 -3.04
N ILE A 73 -3.92 -15.53 -4.13
CA ILE A 73 -3.64 -14.96 -5.47
C ILE A 73 -4.80 -14.07 -5.96
N ALA A 74 -6.04 -14.52 -5.83
CA ALA A 74 -7.21 -13.73 -6.23
C ALA A 74 -7.27 -12.37 -5.50
N LEU A 75 -6.99 -12.37 -4.20
CA LEU A 75 -6.93 -11.14 -3.41
C LEU A 75 -5.79 -10.22 -3.86
N MET A 76 -4.64 -10.77 -4.23
CA MET A 76 -3.53 -9.98 -4.77
C MET A 76 -3.94 -9.28 -6.06
N GLN A 77 -4.60 -9.99 -6.97
CA GLN A 77 -5.09 -9.45 -8.24
C GLN A 77 -6.11 -8.34 -8.01
N ASP A 78 -7.11 -8.57 -7.16
CA ASP A 78 -8.14 -7.57 -6.83
C ASP A 78 -7.53 -6.30 -6.21
N GLN A 79 -6.57 -6.46 -5.28
CA GLN A 79 -5.91 -5.32 -4.64
C GLN A 79 -5.05 -4.51 -5.61
N VAL A 80 -4.28 -5.18 -6.48
CA VAL A 80 -3.45 -4.47 -7.47
C VAL A 80 -4.31 -3.81 -8.53
N ALA A 81 -5.38 -4.44 -9.02
CA ALA A 81 -6.32 -3.81 -9.93
C ALA A 81 -6.95 -2.55 -9.31
N ALA A 82 -7.37 -2.61 -8.05
CA ALA A 82 -7.92 -1.44 -7.35
C ALA A 82 -6.90 -0.31 -7.17
N LEU A 83 -5.63 -0.64 -6.86
CA LEU A 83 -4.55 0.34 -6.74
C LEU A 83 -4.22 0.99 -8.10
N GLN A 84 -4.12 0.20 -9.16
CA GLN A 84 -3.87 0.70 -10.52
C GLN A 84 -5.01 1.61 -11.00
N LEU A 85 -6.28 1.26 -10.72
CA LEU A 85 -7.43 2.11 -10.99
C LEU A 85 -7.38 3.45 -10.23
N ALA A 86 -6.77 3.46 -9.05
CA ALA A 86 -6.52 4.68 -8.26
C ALA A 86 -5.25 5.44 -8.70
N GLY A 87 -4.60 5.02 -9.79
CA GLY A 87 -3.38 5.66 -10.30
C GLY A 87 -2.11 5.31 -9.53
N VAL A 88 -2.13 4.26 -8.70
CA VAL A 88 -0.97 3.79 -7.94
C VAL A 88 -0.18 2.77 -8.75
N CYS A 89 1.14 2.95 -8.79
CA CYS A 89 2.07 1.93 -9.28
C CYS A 89 2.04 0.71 -8.35
N ALA A 90 1.47 -0.39 -8.82
CA ALA A 90 1.38 -1.63 -8.07
C ALA A 90 1.43 -2.82 -9.03
N GLU A 91 2.09 -3.90 -8.60
CA GLU A 91 2.22 -5.13 -9.36
C GLU A 91 2.08 -6.37 -8.47
N THR A 92 1.77 -7.51 -9.07
CA THR A 92 1.80 -8.82 -8.39
C THR A 92 2.74 -9.78 -9.09
N ILE A 93 3.42 -10.59 -8.29
CA ILE A 93 4.23 -11.73 -8.74
C ILE A 93 3.69 -12.98 -8.06
N ASN A 94 3.29 -13.98 -8.85
CA ASN A 94 2.79 -15.25 -8.34
C ASN A 94 2.81 -16.34 -9.44
N SER A 95 2.56 -17.59 -9.05
CA SER A 95 2.55 -18.75 -9.94
C SER A 95 1.36 -18.80 -10.91
N GLY A 96 0.35 -17.93 -10.75
CA GLY A 96 -0.75 -17.78 -11.70
C GLY A 96 -0.39 -16.95 -12.94
N LYS A 97 0.74 -16.22 -12.91
CA LYS A 97 1.26 -15.45 -14.03
C LYS A 97 2.30 -16.24 -14.84
N GLY A 98 2.43 -15.92 -16.12
CA GLY A 98 3.46 -16.51 -16.97
C GLY A 98 4.86 -16.18 -16.47
N ARG A 99 5.83 -17.10 -16.66
CA ARG A 99 7.22 -16.86 -16.23
C ARG A 99 7.81 -15.58 -16.83
N PHE A 100 7.55 -15.33 -18.11
CA PHE A 100 8.03 -14.15 -18.81
C PHE A 100 7.47 -12.86 -18.19
N GLU A 101 6.16 -12.79 -17.97
CA GLU A 101 5.49 -11.66 -17.30
C GLU A 101 6.08 -11.40 -15.91
N ASN A 102 6.25 -12.44 -15.09
CA ASN A 102 6.87 -12.29 -13.76
C ASN A 102 8.30 -11.74 -13.84
N VAL A 103 9.10 -12.15 -14.84
CA VAL A 103 10.47 -11.65 -15.05
C VAL A 103 10.46 -10.17 -15.46
N GLU A 104 9.55 -9.76 -16.33
CA GLU A 104 9.40 -8.35 -16.72
C GLU A 104 9.03 -7.46 -15.53
N ILE A 105 8.10 -7.93 -14.68
CA ILE A 105 7.72 -7.23 -13.44
C ILE A 105 8.93 -7.11 -12.51
N TRP A 106 9.72 -8.17 -12.33
CA TRP A 106 10.95 -8.10 -11.56
C TRP A 106 11.94 -7.05 -12.08
N HIS A 107 12.09 -6.93 -13.41
CA HIS A 107 12.95 -5.90 -14.01
C HIS A 107 12.44 -4.49 -13.73
N ARG A 108 11.13 -4.25 -13.86
CA ARG A 108 10.51 -2.95 -13.54
C ARG A 108 10.68 -2.58 -12.07
N VAL A 109 10.46 -3.52 -11.15
CA VAL A 109 10.66 -3.33 -9.71
C VAL A 109 12.13 -2.98 -9.42
N ALA A 110 13.08 -3.69 -10.03
CA ALA A 110 14.51 -3.40 -9.86
C ALA A 110 14.93 -2.04 -10.45
N ALA A 111 14.23 -1.53 -11.45
CA ALA A 111 14.44 -0.22 -12.06
C ALA A 111 13.76 0.94 -11.29
N GLY A 112 12.93 0.65 -10.29
CA GLY A 112 12.15 1.66 -9.57
C GLY A 112 10.94 2.19 -10.36
N GLU A 113 10.43 1.40 -11.29
CA GLU A 113 9.25 1.72 -12.13
C GLU A 113 7.94 1.19 -11.52
N VAL A 114 8.01 0.65 -10.31
CA VAL A 114 6.88 0.15 -9.49
C VAL A 114 7.00 0.74 -8.10
#